data_AF-A0A1F7A3C4-F1
#
_entry.id   AF-A0A1F7A3C4-F1
#
_cell.length_a   1.000
_cell.length_b   1.000
_cell.length_c   1.000
_cell.angle_alpha   90.00
_cell.angle_beta   90.00
_cell.angle_gamma   90.00
#
_symmetry.space_group_name_H-M   'P 1'
#
loop_
_entity.id
_entity.type
_entity.pdbx_description
1 polymer ?
#
loop_
_entity_poly.entity_id
_entity_poly.type
_entity_poly.pdbx_seq_one_letter_code
_entity_poly.pdbx_strand_id
1 'polypeptide(L)'
;MSTAKTQSTVSNQSVGPSDRPSQPTAPNKPVGFQSAQGLFANYKLEDKGGYITREFQDYGYRLAIELGDLPHKSLYIKMAKQIERGILEKALSFVADSQADSKARLFMWKVKQLREEAKTKTETQLKNKKKS
;
A
#
# COMPACT_ATOMS: atom_id res chain seq x y z
N MET A 1 -55.89 24.07 -25.12
CA MET A 1 -57.16 23.33 -25.29
C MET A 1 -56.85 21.84 -25.29
N SER A 2 -57.62 21.07 -24.50
CA SER A 2 -57.77 19.60 -24.54
C SER A 2 -56.57 18.72 -24.21
N THR A 3 -56.65 17.60 -23.48
CA THR A 3 -57.68 16.93 -22.64
C THR A 3 -56.91 15.75 -22.01
N ALA A 4 -56.94 15.60 -20.68
CA ALA A 4 -57.67 14.55 -19.95
C ALA A 4 -56.85 13.30 -19.55
N LYS A 5 -56.81 13.11 -18.22
CA LYS A 5 -56.96 11.87 -17.41
C LYS A 5 -56.39 10.55 -17.96
N THR A 6 -55.72 9.79 -17.09
CA THR A 6 -56.36 8.62 -16.44
C THR A 6 -55.59 8.23 -15.17
N GLN A 7 -56.34 8.14 -14.07
CA GLN A 7 -55.94 7.56 -12.79
C GLN A 7 -56.23 6.06 -12.86
N SER A 8 -55.35 5.21 -12.32
CA SER A 8 -55.70 3.84 -11.96
C SER A 8 -55.23 3.54 -10.54
N THR A 9 -56.21 3.68 -9.65
CA THR A 9 -56.26 3.20 -8.28
C THR A 9 -56.29 1.67 -8.29
N VAL A 10 -55.39 1.02 -7.55
CA VAL A 10 -55.59 -0.36 -7.11
C VAL A 10 -55.47 -0.40 -5.60
N SER A 11 -56.63 -0.65 -4.99
CA SER A 11 -56.87 -0.95 -3.60
C SER A 11 -56.06 -2.16 -3.15
N ASN A 12 -55.41 -2.10 -1.99
CA ASN A 12 -55.07 -3.31 -1.27
C ASN A 12 -55.59 -3.25 0.16
N GLN A 13 -56.36 -4.27 0.50
CA GLN A 13 -57.21 -4.36 1.67
C GLN A 13 -56.41 -4.72 2.92
N SER A 14 -56.82 -4.12 4.03
CA SER A 14 -56.52 -4.54 5.39
C SER A 14 -57.28 -5.83 5.71
N VAL A 15 -56.56 -6.90 6.08
CA VAL A 15 -57.05 -7.94 6.97
C VAL A 15 -55.88 -8.53 7.76
N GLY A 16 -55.88 -8.32 9.08
CA GLY A 16 -55.18 -9.20 10.01
C GLY A 16 -55.99 -10.50 10.17
N PRO A 17 -55.32 -11.63 10.45
CA PRO A 17 -55.37 -12.07 11.83
C PRO A 17 -54.00 -12.39 12.40
N SER A 18 -53.92 -12.13 13.69
CA SER A 18 -52.83 -12.34 14.62
C SER A 18 -52.37 -13.80 14.63
N ASP A 19 -51.27 -14.11 13.94
CA ASP A 19 -50.43 -15.27 14.24
C ASP A 19 -49.00 -14.95 13.78
N ARG A 20 -48.31 -14.13 14.58
CA ARG A 20 -46.87 -13.92 14.42
C ARG A 20 -46.18 -15.08 15.14
N PRO A 21 -45.51 -16.01 14.43
CA PRO A 21 -44.71 -17.03 15.11
C PRO A 21 -43.67 -16.31 15.99
N SER A 22 -43.63 -16.72 17.24
CA SER A 22 -42.73 -16.22 18.28
C SER A 22 -41.32 -16.07 17.73
N GLN A 23 -40.79 -14.84 17.78
CA GLN A 23 -39.37 -14.57 17.57
C GLN A 23 -38.57 -15.52 18.49
N PRO A 24 -37.50 -16.18 18.03
CA PRO A 24 -36.59 -16.85 18.94
C PRO A 24 -36.02 -15.79 19.88
N THR A 25 -36.37 -15.88 21.15
CA THR A 25 -35.85 -15.02 22.21
C THR A 25 -34.34 -15.13 22.22
N ALA A 26 -33.65 -14.00 22.02
CA ALA A 26 -32.20 -13.90 22.12
C ALA A 26 -31.71 -14.54 23.43
N PRO A 27 -30.65 -15.35 23.42
CA PRO A 27 -30.14 -15.94 24.65
C PRO A 27 -29.67 -14.83 25.59
N ASN A 28 -30.20 -14.85 26.81
CA ASN A 28 -29.82 -13.96 27.90
C ASN A 28 -28.30 -14.07 28.13
N LYS A 29 -27.54 -13.04 27.75
CA LYS A 29 -26.08 -13.04 27.95
C LYS A 29 -25.80 -12.79 29.42
N PRO A 30 -25.09 -13.68 30.13
CA PRO A 30 -24.65 -13.36 31.48
C PRO A 30 -23.73 -12.14 31.43
N VAL A 31 -24.02 -11.13 32.25
CA VAL A 31 -23.14 -9.99 32.55
C VAL A 31 -21.95 -10.50 33.38
N GLY A 32 -21.09 -11.26 32.73
CA GLY A 32 -19.84 -11.79 33.26
C GLY A 32 -18.69 -11.44 32.33
N PHE A 33 -17.46 -11.44 32.87
CA PHE A 33 -16.25 -11.12 32.12
C PHE A 33 -16.18 -11.97 30.83
N GLN A 34 -16.20 -11.30 29.68
CA GLN A 34 -16.10 -11.97 28.39
C GLN A 34 -14.69 -12.56 28.28
N SER A 35 -14.60 -13.80 27.78
CA SER A 35 -13.31 -14.44 27.57
C SER A 35 -12.45 -13.61 26.61
N ALA A 36 -11.14 -13.56 26.85
CA ALA A 36 -10.21 -12.85 25.97
C ALA A 36 -10.37 -13.28 24.50
N GLN A 37 -10.67 -14.56 24.26
CA GLN A 37 -10.97 -15.10 22.94
C GLN A 37 -12.23 -14.49 22.27
N GLY A 38 -13.26 -14.15 23.06
CA GLY A 38 -14.48 -13.52 22.56
C GLY A 38 -14.28 -12.06 22.14
N LEU A 39 -13.29 -11.37 22.73
CA LEU A 39 -12.95 -9.99 22.35
C LEU A 39 -12.37 -9.92 20.93
N PHE A 40 -11.58 -10.93 20.54
CA PHE A 40 -10.97 -10.98 19.21
C PHE A 40 -11.90 -11.52 18.12
N ALA A 41 -13.05 -12.12 18.47
CA ALA A 41 -13.96 -12.74 17.49
C ALA A 41 -14.53 -11.75 16.46
N ASN A 42 -14.64 -10.46 16.82
CA ASN A 42 -15.12 -9.39 15.94
C ASN A 42 -13.99 -8.53 15.37
N TYR A 43 -12.74 -8.79 15.76
CA TYR A 43 -11.59 -8.04 15.25
C TYR A 43 -11.14 -8.66 13.92
N LYS A 44 -11.77 -8.23 12.83
CA LYS A 44 -11.26 -8.52 11.49
C LYS A 44 -10.04 -7.64 11.28
N LEU A 45 -8.85 -8.24 11.37
CA LEU A 45 -7.69 -7.70 10.68
C LEU A 45 -8.09 -7.67 9.20
N GLU A 46 -8.43 -6.48 8.69
CA GLU A 46 -8.44 -6.28 7.25
C GLU A 46 -7.01 -6.59 6.81
N ASP A 47 -6.80 -7.74 6.18
CA ASP A 47 -5.60 -8.01 5.40
C ASP A 47 -5.59 -6.96 4.29
N LYS A 48 -5.09 -5.77 4.61
CA LYS A 48 -4.95 -4.64 3.70
C LYS A 48 -3.83 -4.89 2.69
N GLY A 49 -3.75 -6.11 2.14
CA GLY A 49 -3.02 -6.50 0.92
C GLY A 49 -1.62 -5.92 0.71
N GLY A 50 -0.96 -5.48 1.78
CA GLY A 50 0.26 -4.71 1.72
C GLY A 50 1.42 -5.67 1.87
N TYR A 51 1.94 -6.16 0.76
CA TYR A 51 3.08 -7.09 0.73
C TYR A 51 4.41 -6.42 1.14
N ILE A 52 4.42 -5.57 2.17
CA ILE A 52 5.66 -5.07 2.78
C ILE A 52 5.99 -6.02 3.93
N THR A 53 6.62 -7.13 3.56
CA THR A 53 7.13 -8.13 4.53
C THR A 53 8.64 -8.02 4.71
N ARG A 54 9.32 -7.23 3.86
CA ARG A 54 10.77 -7.13 3.81
C ARG A 54 11.23 -5.68 3.74
N GLU A 55 12.35 -5.39 4.39
CA GLU A 55 12.98 -4.06 4.44
C GLU A 55 13.18 -3.40 3.07
N PHE A 56 13.56 -4.16 2.04
CA PHE A 56 13.77 -3.59 0.70
C PHE A 56 12.45 -3.19 0.02
N GLN A 57 11.31 -3.77 0.42
CA GLN A 57 10.00 -3.40 -0.11
C GLN A 57 9.55 -2.07 0.50
N ASP A 58 9.69 -1.93 1.83
CA ASP A 58 9.43 -0.66 2.51
C ASP A 58 10.32 0.44 1.94
N TYR A 59 11.62 0.18 1.83
CA TYR A 59 12.56 1.15 1.32
C TYR A 59 12.30 1.54 -0.14
N GLY A 60 12.01 0.57 -1.01
CA GLY A 60 11.64 0.86 -2.39
C GLY A 60 10.36 1.69 -2.50
N TYR A 61 9.38 1.43 -1.62
CA TYR A 61 8.16 2.22 -1.56
C TYR A 61 8.43 3.65 -1.07
N ARG A 62 9.27 3.81 -0.04
CA ARG A 62 9.71 5.14 0.46
C ARG A 62 10.47 5.93 -0.60
N LEU A 63 11.34 5.28 -1.38
CA LEU A 63 12.01 5.91 -2.53
C LEU A 63 10.99 6.45 -3.54
N ALA A 64 9.96 5.67 -3.86
CA ALA A 64 8.91 6.10 -4.78
C ALA A 64 8.15 7.32 -4.25
N ILE A 65 7.89 7.38 -2.94
CA ILE A 65 7.28 8.54 -2.28
C ILE A 65 8.18 9.77 -2.37
N GLU A 66 9.43 9.64 -1.97
CA GLU A 66 10.39 10.75 -1.93
C GLU A 66 10.63 11.36 -3.32
N LEU A 67 10.67 10.51 -4.35
CA LEU A 67 10.85 10.93 -5.74
C LEU A 67 9.56 11.40 -6.41
N GLY A 68 8.41 11.30 -5.73
CA GLY A 68 7.10 11.65 -6.29
C GLY A 68 6.63 10.72 -7.41
N ASP A 69 7.10 9.48 -7.43
CA ASP A 69 6.90 8.51 -8.52
C ASP A 69 6.29 7.18 -8.01
N LEU A 70 5.22 7.30 -7.24
CA LEU A 70 4.43 6.15 -6.73
C LEU A 70 3.94 5.18 -7.83
N PRO A 71 3.52 5.62 -9.03
CA PRO A 71 3.08 4.71 -10.09
C PRO A 71 4.14 3.65 -10.43
N HIS A 72 5.43 4.00 -10.33
CA HIS A 72 6.54 3.11 -10.61
C HIS A 72 7.19 2.49 -9.35
N LYS A 73 6.48 2.42 -8.20
CA LYS A 73 6.99 1.80 -6.95
C LYS A 73 7.67 0.44 -7.14
N SER A 74 7.15 -0.41 -8.04
CA SER A 74 7.72 -1.74 -8.31
C SER A 74 9.16 -1.67 -8.85
N LEU A 75 9.48 -0.62 -9.62
CA LEU A 75 10.83 -0.37 -10.11
C LEU A 75 11.78 -0.06 -8.95
N TYR A 76 11.38 0.82 -8.04
CA TYR A 76 12.18 1.20 -6.88
C TYR A 76 12.35 0.05 -5.89
N ILE A 77 11.32 -0.77 -5.67
CA ILE A 77 11.42 -2.02 -4.89
C ILE A 77 12.41 -2.99 -5.52
N LYS A 78 12.37 -3.15 -6.84
CA LYS A 78 13.34 -3.99 -7.56
C LYS A 78 14.76 -3.44 -7.41
N MET A 79 14.95 -2.13 -7.51
CA MET A 79 16.24 -1.49 -7.29
C MET A 79 16.75 -1.71 -5.86
N ALA A 80 15.92 -1.51 -4.85
CA ALA A 80 16.26 -1.75 -3.45
C ALA A 80 16.67 -3.20 -3.16
N LYS A 81 16.15 -4.17 -3.94
CA LYS A 81 16.55 -5.58 -3.85
C LYS A 81 17.90 -5.88 -4.52
N GLN A 82 18.26 -5.15 -5.58
CA GLN A 82 19.40 -5.48 -6.44
C GLN A 82 20.62 -4.58 -6.24
N ILE A 83 20.42 -3.35 -5.78
CA ILE A 83 21.44 -2.32 -5.66
C ILE A 83 21.75 -2.12 -4.18
N GLU A 84 23.03 -1.97 -3.87
CA GLU A 84 23.47 -1.68 -2.50
C GLU A 84 22.84 -0.39 -1.97
N ARG A 85 22.32 -0.45 -0.73
CA ARG A 85 21.65 0.69 -0.09
C ARG A 85 22.51 1.95 -0.09
N GLY A 86 23.81 1.84 0.14
CA GLY A 86 24.72 2.99 0.13
C GLY A 86 24.75 3.77 -1.19
N ILE A 87 24.49 3.12 -2.32
CA ILE A 87 24.39 3.79 -3.63
C ILE A 87 23.07 4.54 -3.74
N LEU A 88 21.97 3.91 -3.33
CA LEU A 88 20.62 4.49 -3.40
C LEU A 88 20.48 5.70 -2.46
N GLU A 89 21.00 5.61 -1.23
CA GLU A 89 21.01 6.72 -0.26
C GLU A 89 21.82 7.92 -0.78
N LYS A 90 23.00 7.69 -1.34
CA LYS A 90 23.82 8.76 -1.93
C LYS A 90 23.12 9.43 -3.11
N ALA A 91 22.45 8.65 -3.95
CA ALA A 91 21.67 9.19 -5.05
C ALA A 91 20.46 9.99 -4.53
N LEU A 92 19.78 9.51 -3.50
CA LEU A 92 18.63 10.17 -2.92
C LEU A 92 19.01 11.50 -2.27
N SER A 93 20.07 11.52 -1.46
CA SER A 93 20.61 12.76 -0.85
C SER A 93 20.98 13.79 -1.92
N PHE A 94 21.63 13.37 -3.01
CA PHE A 94 21.96 14.27 -4.12
C PHE A 94 20.71 14.88 -4.78
N VAL A 95 19.64 14.09 -4.93
CA VAL A 95 18.39 14.55 -5.54
C VAL A 95 17.58 15.43 -4.58
N ALA A 96 17.63 15.15 -3.28
CA ALA A 96 16.96 15.94 -2.25
C ALA A 96 17.43 17.41 -2.27
N ASP A 97 18.72 17.64 -2.48
CA ASP A 97 19.31 18.98 -2.58
C ASP A 97 19.06 19.65 -3.95
N SER A 98 18.53 18.93 -4.93
CA SER A 98 18.34 19.42 -6.30
C SER A 98 16.95 20.03 -6.53
N GLN A 99 16.89 21.06 -7.38
CA GLN A 99 15.65 21.68 -7.86
C GLN A 99 15.22 21.15 -9.25
N ALA A 100 15.59 19.91 -9.58
CA ALA A 100 15.32 19.36 -10.91
C ALA A 100 13.82 19.11 -11.14
N ASP A 101 13.36 19.38 -12.37
CA ASP A 101 11.96 19.17 -12.78
C ASP A 101 11.49 17.72 -12.59
N SER A 102 12.39 16.76 -12.78
CA SER A 102 12.11 15.34 -12.58
C SER A 102 13.16 14.70 -11.68
N LYS A 103 12.86 14.71 -10.38
CA LYS A 103 13.66 14.05 -9.33
C LYS A 103 13.90 12.56 -9.64
N ALA A 104 12.87 11.85 -10.11
CA ALA A 104 12.97 10.46 -10.52
C ALA A 104 14.02 10.22 -11.62
N ARG A 105 14.04 11.04 -12.68
CA ARG A 105 15.01 10.90 -13.77
C ARG A 105 16.43 11.22 -13.30
N LEU A 106 16.59 12.28 -12.50
CA LEU A 106 17.88 12.64 -11.92
C LEU A 106 18.40 11.53 -11.00
N PHE A 107 17.54 10.92 -10.21
CA PHE A 107 17.85 9.78 -9.37
C PHE A 107 18.37 8.60 -10.20
N MET A 108 17.65 8.22 -11.26
CA MET A 108 18.06 7.11 -12.14
C MET A 108 19.43 7.36 -12.77
N TRP A 109 19.66 8.57 -13.28
CA TRP A 109 20.95 8.97 -13.82
C TRP A 109 22.05 8.90 -12.77
N LYS A 110 21.80 9.41 -11.56
CA LYS A 110 22.79 9.43 -10.48
C LYS A 110 23.14 8.03 -10.00
N VAL A 111 22.15 7.13 -9.87
CA VAL A 111 22.37 5.73 -9.54
C VAL A 111 23.25 5.05 -10.60
N LYS A 112 23.01 5.32 -11.89
CA LYS A 112 23.86 4.78 -12.97
C LYS A 112 25.31 5.25 -12.83
N GLN A 113 25.52 6.56 -12.63
CA GLN A 113 26.84 7.15 -12.45
C GLN A 113 27.59 6.50 -11.25
N LEU A 114 26.95 6.43 -10.08
CA LEU A 114 27.56 5.87 -8.87
C LEU A 114 27.93 4.38 -9.03
N ARG A 115 27.16 3.61 -9.79
CA ARG A 115 27.49 2.21 -10.09
C ARG A 115 28.72 2.08 -10.98
N GLU A 116 28.90 2.98 -11.94
CA GLU A 116 30.08 3.01 -12.81
C GLU A 116 31.34 3.40 -12.03
N GLU A 117 31.23 4.40 -11.15
CA GLU A 117 32.31 4.80 -10.23
C GLU A 117 32.73 3.67 -9.27
N ALA A 118 31.76 2.88 -8.78
CA ALA A 118 32.06 1.75 -7.90
C ALA A 118 32.86 0.64 -8.62
N LYS A 119 32.55 0.38 -9.90
CA LYS A 119 33.27 -0.60 -10.72
C LYS A 119 34.72 -0.20 -10.97
N THR A 120 34.93 1.04 -11.40
CA THR A 120 36.28 1.56 -11.71
C THR A 120 37.19 1.57 -10.47
N LYS A 121 36.66 1.91 -9.29
CA LYS A 121 37.39 1.83 -8.02
C LYS A 121 37.80 0.40 -7.67
N THR A 122 36.95 -0.58 -7.95
CA THR A 122 37.22 -2.00 -7.68
C THR A 122 38.35 -2.51 -8.58
N GLU A 123 38.30 -2.19 -9.88
CA GLU A 123 39.34 -2.58 -10.85
C GLU A 123 40.71 -1.97 -10.53
N THR A 124 40.72 -0.71 -10.09
CA THR A 124 41.95 0.00 -9.73
C THR A 124 42.61 -0.62 -8.49
N GLN A 125 41.83 -0.96 -7.47
CA GLN A 125 42.35 -1.61 -6.26
C GLN A 125 42.94 -3.00 -6.53
N LEU A 126 42.31 -3.79 -7.42
CA LEU A 126 42.82 -5.10 -7.82
C LEU A 126 44.15 -5.01 -8.58
N LYS A 127 44.35 -3.99 -9.42
CA LYS A 127 45.62 -3.77 -10.12
C LYS A 127 46.76 -3.39 -9.16
N ASN A 128 46.47 -2.54 -8.17
CA ASN A 128 47.47 -2.09 -7.21
C ASN A 128 47.94 -3.22 -6.28
N LYS A 129 47.04 -4.13 -5.87
CA LYS A 129 47.40 -5.29 -5.02
C LYS A 129 48.27 -6.34 -5.72
N LYS A 130 48.23 -6.44 -7.06
CA LYS A 130 49.07 -7.37 -7.84
C LYS A 130 50.48 -6.83 -8.13
N LYS A 131 50.72 -5.55 -7.89
CA LYS A 131 52.00 -4.87 -8.13
C LYS A 131 52.84 -4.71 -6.86
N SER A 132 52.27 -5.08 -5.71
CA SER A 132 52.95 -5.21 -4.42
C SER A 132 53.11 -6.69 -4.07
#